data_AF-A0A948YC45-F1
#
_entry.id   AF-A0A948YC45-F1
#
_cell.length_a   1.000
_cell.length_b   1.000
_cell.length_c   1.000
_cell.angle_alpha   90.00
_cell.angle_beta   90.00
_cell.angle_gamma   90.00
#
_symmetry.space_group_name_H-M   'P 1'
#
loop_
_entity.id
_entity.type
_entity.pdbx_description
1 polymer ?
#
loop_
_entity_poly.entity_id
_entity_poly.type
_entity_poly.pdbx_seq_one_letter_code
_entity_poly.pdbx_strand_id
1 'polypeptide(L)'
;MKNNRTFRGGFGLAQIMALLLVVLPTVAFIVTLLIDYWAVMRIDNNLKLMTNLATSKMNNITDLSVSPSDAALETLLSSFCPNNKTVSLGGSRIGDGSAEGIITVNASYTHNGTYLKNKTMTSTMVTYSYHDQNATINLVCN
;
A
#
# COMPACT_ATOMS: atom_id res chain seq x y z
N MET A 1 44.34 21.86 55.33
CA MET A 1 44.23 21.85 53.85
C MET A 1 43.00 21.03 53.49
N LYS A 2 41.93 21.67 52.98
CA LYS A 2 40.63 21.04 52.73
C LYS A 2 40.53 20.72 51.22
N ASN A 3 40.41 19.44 50.89
CA ASN A 3 40.46 18.92 49.52
C ASN A 3 39.23 19.36 48.69
N ASN A 4 39.44 20.25 47.73
CA ASN A 4 38.46 20.69 46.73
C ASN A 4 38.63 19.95 45.39
N ARG A 5 38.40 18.64 45.33
CA ARG A 5 38.41 17.91 44.04
C ARG A 5 37.42 16.74 43.99
N THR A 6 36.11 17.04 43.94
CA THR A 6 35.09 16.03 43.54
C THR A 6 33.98 16.56 42.64
N PHE A 7 33.98 17.83 42.25
CA PHE A 7 32.86 18.42 41.50
C PHE A 7 32.97 18.35 39.96
N ARG A 8 34.07 17.85 39.41
CA ARG A 8 34.31 17.83 37.95
C ARG A 8 33.88 16.53 37.24
N GLY A 9 33.69 15.42 37.95
CA GLY A 9 33.28 14.14 37.36
C GLY A 9 31.76 13.98 37.14
N GLY A 10 30.94 14.64 37.97
CA GLY A 10 29.48 14.52 37.91
C GLY A 10 28.83 15.25 36.72
N PHE A 11 29.42 16.38 36.29
CA PHE A 11 28.89 17.16 35.16
C PHE A 11 29.04 16.45 33.81
N GLY A 12 30.16 15.75 33.59
CA GLY A 12 30.37 15.00 32.34
C GLY A 12 29.46 13.77 32.22
N LEU A 13 29.27 13.02 33.30
CA LEU A 13 28.37 11.86 33.33
C LEU A 13 26.89 12.25 33.20
N ALA A 14 26.47 13.36 33.83
CA ALA A 14 25.11 13.88 33.71
C ALA A 14 24.80 14.37 32.28
N GLN A 15 25.77 15.01 31.61
CA GLN A 15 25.61 15.45 30.22
C GLN A 15 25.51 14.26 29.24
N ILE A 16 26.28 13.19 29.46
CA ILE A 16 26.21 11.96 28.66
C ILE A 16 24.85 11.25 28.88
N MET A 17 24.39 11.17 30.13
CA MET A 17 23.07 10.60 30.46
C MET A 17 21.92 11.41 29.84
N ALA A 18 21.98 12.74 29.89
CA ALA A 18 21.00 13.61 29.27
C ALA A 18 20.98 13.46 27.75
N LEU A 19 22.16 13.35 27.11
CA LEU A 19 22.26 13.14 25.67
C LEU A 19 21.71 11.77 25.25
N LEU A 20 22.00 10.70 26.01
CA LEU A 20 21.41 9.37 25.78
C LEU A 20 19.89 9.38 25.92
N LEU A 21 19.35 10.12 26.89
CA LEU A 21 17.91 10.26 27.12
C LEU A 21 17.17 10.93 25.95
N VAL A 22 17.87 11.78 25.18
CA VAL A 22 17.28 12.44 24.00
C VAL A 22 17.54 11.64 22.73
N VAL A 23 18.72 11.05 22.59
CA VAL A 23 19.12 10.31 21.38
C VAL A 23 18.36 8.98 21.26
N LEU A 24 18.15 8.24 22.35
CA LEU A 24 17.44 6.95 22.28
C LEU A 24 15.99 7.09 21.77
N PRO A 25 15.15 7.99 22.30
CA PRO A 25 13.79 8.19 21.80
C PRO A 25 13.75 8.73 20.38
N THR A 26 14.68 9.61 20.01
CA THR A 26 14.72 10.19 18.65
C THR A 26 15.11 9.14 17.61
N VAL A 27 16.10 8.28 17.92
CA VAL A 27 16.44 7.14 17.06
C VAL A 27 15.28 6.15 16.98
N ALA A 28 14.64 5.84 18.11
CA ALA A 28 13.46 4.97 18.13
C ALA A 28 12.35 5.52 17.23
N PHE A 29 12.06 6.82 17.30
CA PHE A 29 11.10 7.50 16.44
C PHE A 29 11.47 7.43 14.96
N ILE A 30 12.74 7.65 14.60
CA ILE A 30 13.18 7.58 13.20
C ILE A 30 13.00 6.16 12.65
N VAL A 31 13.40 5.15 13.42
CA VAL A 31 13.28 3.74 13.01
C VAL A 31 11.82 3.35 12.82
N THR A 32 10.94 3.69 13.76
CA THR A 32 9.51 3.36 13.64
C THR A 32 8.86 4.09 12.47
N LEU A 33 9.27 5.34 12.17
CA LEU A 33 8.81 6.07 11.00
C LEU A 33 9.29 5.42 9.69
N LEU A 34 10.54 4.98 9.62
CA LEU A 34 11.08 4.28 8.45
C LEU A 34 10.36 2.96 8.18
N ILE A 35 10.02 2.20 9.22
CA ILE A 35 9.25 0.96 9.08
C ILE A 35 7.86 1.24 8.48
N ASP A 36 7.15 2.25 9.00
CA ASP A 36 5.82 2.63 8.51
C ASP A 36 5.88 3.12 7.05
N TYR A 37 6.94 3.87 6.71
CA TYR A 37 7.20 4.30 5.34
C TYR A 37 7.47 3.12 4.38
N TRP A 38 8.31 2.17 4.80
CA TRP A 38 8.59 0.95 4.02
C TRP A 38 7.33 0.11 3.80
N ALA A 39 6.45 0.01 4.80
CA ALA A 39 5.18 -0.68 4.67
C ALA A 39 4.32 -0.04 3.57
N VAL A 40 4.22 1.29 3.56
CA VAL A 40 3.51 2.04 2.52
C VAL A 40 4.09 1.80 1.13
N MET A 41 5.42 1.82 0.98
CA MET A 41 6.06 1.57 -0.31
C MET A 41 5.83 0.14 -0.81
N ARG A 42 5.85 -0.85 0.09
CA ARG A 42 5.53 -2.25 -0.26
C ARG A 42 4.08 -2.39 -0.73
N ILE A 43 3.14 -1.72 -0.04
CA ILE A 43 1.72 -1.71 -0.41
C ILE A 43 1.53 -1.13 -1.82
N ASP A 44 2.15 0.01 -2.13
CA ASP A 44 2.07 0.64 -3.45
C ASP A 44 2.56 -0.29 -4.57
N ASN A 45 3.70 -0.96 -4.37
CA ASN A 45 4.22 -1.94 -5.32
C ASN A 45 3.27 -3.13 -5.51
N ASN A 46 2.68 -3.64 -4.43
CA ASN A 46 1.71 -4.73 -4.51
C ASN A 46 0.46 -4.32 -5.27
N LEU A 47 -0.08 -3.11 -5.03
CA LEU A 47 -1.25 -2.60 -5.75
C LEU A 47 -0.98 -2.48 -7.26
N LYS A 48 0.21 -1.99 -7.64
CA LYS A 48 0.65 -1.93 -9.05
C LYS A 48 0.74 -3.32 -9.69
N LEU A 49 1.28 -4.31 -8.98
CA LEU A 49 1.33 -5.69 -9.46
C LEU A 49 -0.07 -6.29 -9.61
N MET A 50 -0.96 -6.06 -8.66
CA MET A 50 -2.37 -6.48 -8.76
C MET A 50 -3.06 -5.88 -9.97
N THR A 51 -2.91 -4.57 -10.19
CA THR A 51 -3.50 -3.92 -11.38
C THR A 51 -2.92 -4.49 -12.68
N ASN A 52 -1.61 -4.76 -12.75
CA ASN A 52 -0.98 -5.38 -13.91
C ASN A 52 -1.47 -6.81 -14.19
N LEU A 53 -1.62 -7.63 -13.14
CA LEU A 53 -2.10 -9.00 -13.27
C LEU A 53 -3.56 -9.02 -13.70
N ALA A 54 -4.39 -8.16 -13.10
CA ALA A 54 -5.78 -8.00 -13.46
C ALA A 54 -5.93 -7.50 -14.90
N THR A 55 -5.19 -6.49 -15.34
CA THR A 55 -5.24 -6.02 -16.74
C THR A 55 -4.76 -7.07 -17.73
N SER A 56 -3.66 -7.78 -17.43
CA SER A 56 -3.17 -8.87 -18.28
C SER A 56 -4.20 -9.99 -18.43
N LYS A 57 -4.91 -10.34 -17.35
CA LYS A 57 -6.01 -11.31 -17.41
C LYS A 57 -7.19 -10.78 -18.22
N MET A 58 -7.60 -9.54 -18.01
CA MET A 58 -8.71 -8.92 -18.75
C MET A 58 -8.43 -8.79 -20.25
N ASN A 59 -7.18 -8.52 -20.64
CA ASN A 59 -6.77 -8.47 -22.04
C ASN A 59 -6.86 -9.84 -22.75
N ASN A 60 -6.83 -10.94 -22.00
CA ASN A 60 -6.92 -12.31 -22.54
C ASN A 60 -8.34 -12.88 -22.54
N ILE A 61 -9.34 -12.17 -22.01
CA ILE A 61 -10.73 -12.64 -21.93
C ILE A 61 -11.50 -12.20 -23.19
N THR A 62 -12.11 -13.16 -23.86
CA THR A 62 -12.82 -12.98 -25.16
C THR A 62 -14.29 -12.59 -25.02
N ASP A 63 -14.87 -12.64 -23.83
CA ASP A 63 -16.19 -12.08 -23.56
C ASP A 63 -16.09 -11.31 -22.26
N LEU A 64 -16.19 -9.98 -22.35
CA LEU A 64 -16.09 -9.08 -21.21
C LEU A 64 -17.35 -9.16 -20.34
N SER A 65 -18.00 -10.33 -20.21
CA SER A 65 -19.10 -10.50 -19.26
C SER A 65 -18.46 -10.29 -17.89
N VAL A 66 -18.63 -9.08 -17.36
CA VAL A 66 -18.07 -8.67 -16.08
C VAL A 66 -18.90 -9.39 -15.01
N SER A 67 -18.84 -10.72 -14.98
CA SER A 67 -19.25 -11.54 -13.86
C SER A 67 -18.04 -11.58 -12.93
N PRO A 68 -18.09 -10.91 -11.78
CA PRO A 68 -16.93 -10.64 -10.93
C PRO A 68 -16.50 -11.86 -10.10
N SER A 69 -16.65 -13.09 -10.61
CA SER A 69 -16.52 -14.31 -9.83
C SER A 69 -15.57 -15.33 -10.46
N ASP A 70 -14.38 -14.90 -10.88
CA ASP A 70 -13.30 -15.85 -11.12
C ASP A 70 -12.57 -16.10 -9.80
N ALA A 71 -13.04 -17.10 -9.05
CA ALA A 71 -12.49 -17.46 -7.74
C ALA A 71 -10.97 -17.71 -7.76
N ALA A 72 -10.42 -18.16 -8.90
CA ALA A 72 -8.98 -18.35 -9.05
C ALA A 72 -8.24 -17.01 -9.13
N LEU A 73 -8.83 -16.02 -9.81
CA LEU A 73 -8.29 -14.66 -9.88
C LEU A 73 -8.42 -13.94 -8.53
N GLU A 74 -9.53 -14.10 -7.81
CA GLU A 74 -9.69 -13.51 -6.46
C GLU A 74 -8.68 -14.11 -5.47
N THR A 75 -8.47 -15.44 -5.53
CA THR A 75 -7.47 -16.13 -4.69
C THR A 75 -6.05 -15.67 -5.04
N LEU A 76 -5.75 -15.49 -6.33
CA LEU A 76 -4.45 -14.99 -6.75
C LEU A 76 -4.25 -13.53 -6.30
N LEU A 77 -5.23 -12.66 -6.54
CA LEU A 77 -5.14 -11.24 -6.19
C LEU A 77 -5.10 -11.04 -4.66
N SER A 78 -5.81 -11.85 -3.88
CA SER A 78 -5.78 -11.79 -2.41
C SER A 78 -4.42 -12.17 -1.82
N SER A 79 -3.63 -13.01 -2.50
CA SER A 79 -2.24 -13.27 -2.12
C SER A 79 -1.34 -12.03 -2.22
N PHE A 80 -1.71 -11.04 -3.03
CA PHE A 80 -1.01 -9.76 -3.17
C PHE A 80 -1.60 -8.66 -2.28
N CYS A 81 -2.80 -8.85 -1.73
CA CYS A 81 -3.39 -7.88 -0.81
C CYS A 81 -2.52 -7.71 0.45
N PRO A 82 -2.29 -6.48 0.90
CA PRO A 82 -1.57 -6.25 2.14
C PRO A 82 -2.28 -6.90 3.32
N ASN A 83 -1.51 -7.46 4.25
CA ASN A 83 -2.02 -8.04 5.50
C ASN A 83 -3.03 -9.19 5.32
N ASN A 84 -2.91 -9.99 4.25
CA ASN A 84 -3.79 -11.12 3.93
C ASN A 84 -5.29 -10.74 3.88
N LYS A 85 -5.55 -9.49 3.53
CA LYS A 85 -6.89 -8.95 3.35
C LYS A 85 -7.54 -9.53 2.09
N THR A 86 -8.86 -9.60 2.08
CA THR A 86 -9.58 -10.15 0.93
C THR A 86 -9.75 -9.08 -0.14
N VAL A 87 -9.71 -9.49 -1.40
CA VAL A 87 -10.03 -8.61 -2.52
C VAL A 87 -11.53 -8.69 -2.72
N SER A 88 -12.18 -7.53 -2.77
CA SER A 88 -13.52 -7.44 -3.35
C SER A 88 -13.40 -6.96 -4.79
N LEU A 89 -13.95 -7.74 -5.71
CA LEU A 89 -14.04 -7.38 -7.11
C LEU A 89 -15.42 -6.77 -7.37
N GLY A 90 -15.43 -5.48 -7.68
CA GLY A 90 -16.59 -4.81 -8.26
C GLY A 90 -16.30 -4.47 -9.70
N GLY A 91 -17.24 -4.72 -10.61
CA GLY A 91 -17.07 -4.32 -12.00
C GLY A 91 -18.38 -3.81 -12.58
N SER A 92 -18.28 -2.77 -13.41
CA SER A 92 -19.42 -2.26 -14.17
C SER A 92 -19.05 -2.18 -15.65
N ARG A 93 -19.88 -2.79 -16.50
CA ARG A 93 -19.88 -2.46 -17.93
C ARG A 93 -20.40 -1.03 -18.06
N ILE A 94 -19.68 -0.20 -18.80
CA ILE A 94 -20.16 1.12 -19.23
C ILE A 94 -20.67 0.87 -20.64
N GLY A 95 -22.00 0.90 -20.84
CA GLY A 95 -22.70 0.29 -21.99
C GLY A 95 -22.18 0.68 -23.39
N ASP A 96 -22.66 -0.06 -24.41
CA ASP A 96 -22.22 -0.12 -25.83
C ASP A 96 -22.22 1.19 -26.65
N GLY A 97 -22.31 2.37 -26.03
CA GLY A 97 -22.26 3.65 -26.75
C GLY A 97 -20.82 4.05 -27.09
N SER A 98 -20.46 4.01 -28.38
CA SER A 98 -19.15 4.47 -28.92
C SER A 98 -17.96 4.04 -28.03
N ALA A 99 -17.92 2.77 -27.67
CA ALA A 99 -16.93 2.29 -26.72
C ALA A 99 -15.58 2.14 -27.42
N GLU A 100 -14.61 2.96 -27.00
CA GLU A 100 -13.20 2.90 -27.42
C GLU A 100 -12.48 1.61 -26.94
N GLY A 101 -13.23 0.65 -26.38
CA GLY A 101 -12.70 -0.58 -25.81
C GLY A 101 -11.81 -0.32 -24.61
N ILE A 102 -12.12 0.62 -23.73
CA ILE A 102 -11.24 0.97 -22.61
C ILE A 102 -11.63 0.21 -21.34
N ILE A 103 -10.70 -0.57 -20.79
CA ILE A 103 -10.82 -1.26 -19.51
C ILE A 103 -9.98 -0.52 -18.47
N THR A 104 -10.65 0.07 -17.47
CA THR A 104 -9.98 0.71 -16.34
C THR A 104 -9.98 -0.22 -15.14
N VAL A 105 -8.81 -0.55 -14.62
CA VAL A 105 -8.63 -1.35 -13.41
C VAL A 105 -8.08 -0.47 -12.30
N ASN A 106 -8.87 -0.31 -11.24
CA ASN A 106 -8.52 0.45 -10.05
C ASN A 106 -8.28 -0.50 -8.89
N ALA A 107 -7.13 -0.44 -8.24
CA ALA A 107 -6.87 -1.12 -6.99
C ALA A 107 -6.75 -0.11 -5.85
N SER A 108 -7.39 -0.37 -4.72
CA SER A 108 -7.35 0.50 -3.56
C SER A 108 -7.12 -0.26 -2.25
N TYR A 109 -6.38 0.39 -1.35
CA TYR A 109 -6.11 -0.10 0.00
C TYR A 109 -6.01 1.06 0.98
N THR A 110 -6.57 0.91 2.17
CA THR A 110 -6.42 1.90 3.25
C THR A 110 -5.39 1.41 4.26
N HIS A 111 -4.24 2.09 4.31
CA HIS A 111 -3.20 1.85 5.29
C HIS A 111 -3.53 2.49 6.63
N ASN A 112 -3.32 1.72 7.69
CA ASN A 112 -3.50 2.16 9.06
C ASN A 112 -2.25 1.83 9.86
N GLY A 113 -1.23 2.68 9.73
CA GLY A 113 0.04 2.58 10.44
C GLY A 113 0.07 3.37 11.74
N THR A 114 1.22 3.32 12.42
CA THR A 114 1.43 4.02 13.69
C THR A 114 1.49 5.53 13.49
N TYR A 115 2.11 5.99 12.40
CA TYR A 115 2.24 7.40 12.02
C TYR A 115 1.41 7.74 10.78
N LEU A 116 1.31 6.83 9.81
CA LEU A 116 0.54 7.01 8.58
C LEU A 116 -0.84 6.35 8.71
N LYS A 117 -1.77 7.04 9.37
CA LYS A 117 -3.15 6.58 9.60
C LYS A 117 -4.10 6.99 8.49
N ASN A 118 -5.07 6.13 8.19
CA ASN A 118 -6.15 6.37 7.23
C ASN A 118 -5.65 6.85 5.86
N LYS A 119 -4.49 6.36 5.42
CA LYS A 119 -3.94 6.73 4.11
C LYS A 119 -4.42 5.75 3.06
N THR A 120 -5.34 6.20 2.22
CA THR A 120 -5.80 5.42 1.07
C THR A 120 -4.78 5.51 -0.06
N MET A 121 -4.31 4.37 -0.52
CA MET A 121 -3.46 4.21 -1.69
C MET A 121 -4.29 3.64 -2.83
N THR A 122 -4.14 4.22 -4.01
CA THR A 122 -4.86 3.83 -5.22
C THR A 122 -3.88 3.64 -6.36
N SER A 123 -3.97 2.51 -7.06
CA SER A 123 -3.28 2.26 -8.32
C SER A 123 -4.33 2.12 -9.42
N THR A 124 -4.13 2.80 -10.54
CA THR A 124 -5.04 2.74 -11.69
C THR A 124 -4.25 2.31 -12.92
N MET A 125 -4.75 1.31 -13.63
CA MET A 125 -4.19 0.89 -14.89
C MET A 125 -5.28 0.81 -15.94
N VAL A 126 -4.98 1.32 -17.13
CA VAL A 126 -5.88 1.30 -18.27
C VAL A 126 -5.33 0.29 -19.28
N THR A 127 -6.19 -0.59 -19.76
CA THR A 127 -5.89 -1.53 -20.84
C THR A 127 -7.02 -1.48 -21.87
N TYR A 128 -6.79 -2.08 -23.03
CA TYR A 128 -7.76 -2.09 -24.12
C TYR A 128 -8.45 -3.45 -24.21
N SER A 129 -9.73 -3.42 -24.53
CA SER A 129 -10.56 -4.57 -24.83
C SER A 129 -10.50 -4.82 -26.32
N TYR A 130 -10.36 -6.09 -26.70
CA TYR A 130 -10.43 -6.53 -28.09
C TYR A 130 -11.86 -6.43 -28.67
N HIS A 131 -12.86 -6.15 -27.82
CA HIS A 131 -14.29 -6.23 -28.17
C HIS A 131 -15.02 -4.89 -28.12
N ASP A 132 -14.30 -3.76 -28.16
CA ASP A 132 -14.89 -2.41 -28.17
C ASP A 132 -15.92 -2.21 -27.06
N GLN A 133 -15.62 -2.72 -25.85
CA GLN A 133 -16.47 -2.56 -24.67
C GLN A 133 -15.71 -1.85 -23.56
N ASN A 134 -16.32 -0.79 -23.03
CA ASN A 134 -15.78 -0.06 -21.89
C ASN A 134 -16.16 -0.78 -20.59
N ALA A 135 -15.17 -1.02 -19.73
CA ALA A 135 -15.41 -1.61 -18.42
C ALA A 135 -14.56 -0.94 -17.35
N THR A 136 -15.11 -0.86 -16.14
CA THR A 136 -14.35 -0.47 -14.95
C THR A 136 -14.35 -1.61 -13.96
N ILE A 137 -13.18 -1.97 -13.45
CA ILE A 137 -12.98 -2.98 -12.40
C ILE A 137 -12.34 -2.29 -11.22
N ASN A 138 -13.01 -2.38 -10.07
CA ASN A 138 -12.54 -1.89 -8.79
C ASN A 138 -12.15 -3.09 -7.93
N LEU A 139 -10.88 -3.14 -7.57
CA LEU A 139 -10.27 -4.07 -6.63
C LEU A 139 -10.10 -3.31 -5.30
N VAL A 140 -10.73 -3.79 -4.24
CA VAL A 140 -10.55 -3.20 -2.91
C VAL A 140 -10.03 -4.28 -1.95
N CYS A 141 -8.84 -4.05 -1.39
CA CYS A 141 -8.27 -4.91 -0.35
C CYS A 141 -8.83 -4.48 1.02
N ASN A 142 -9.72 -5.30 1.60
CA ASN A 142 -10.44 -5.02 2.84
C ASN A 142 -9.84 -5.72 4.06
#